data_AF-A0A8S1R131-F1
#
_entry.id   AF-A0A8S1R131-F1
#
_cell.length_a   1.000
_cell.length_b   1.000
_cell.length_c   1.000
_cell.angle_alpha   90.00
_cell.angle_beta   90.00
_cell.angle_gamma   90.00
#
_symmetry.space_group_name_H-M   'P 1'
#
loop_
_entity.id
_entity.type
_entity.pdbx_description
1 polymer ?
#
loop_
_entity_poly.entity_id
_entity_poly.type
_entity_poly.pdbx_seq_one_letter_code
_entity_poly.pdbx_strand_id
1 'polypeptide(L)'
;MCLPIGILRCVVSIEAWIVMICGIATFIFTMLMQIHYSLMLQANEGESWMLFGQGMLTAFWLFSSYIIINGVCGIVGGQHKKPCLLLVFNVGNIIIIIAFIIIMVIGYVLANATSKFIDQDYTQNTTACLEHRFELNTLDWESKDLLCSIECPCYYTQNNIPLPKNKTLWGDDKHPERPTRVQDCELFQKTQNTTVKYFSNYIGEIQQRTGCTGWCVPYQMKVFYDINSPVKNQELYCQYVVIEKLTEMGQLMGDIAAGVTAVMLLLIILTCCLCFHPVNKNQDVYKKMAHYEN
;
A
#
# COMPACT_ATOMS: atom_id res chain seq x y z
N MET A 1 -12.81 21.16 -36.33
CA MET A 1 -12.77 19.97 -37.20
C MET A 1 -13.20 18.78 -36.35
N CYS A 2 -14.26 18.06 -36.73
CA CYS A 2 -14.71 16.88 -35.98
C CYS A 2 -13.87 15.66 -36.38
N LEU A 3 -13.51 14.81 -35.42
CA LEU A 3 -12.88 13.52 -35.69
C LEU A 3 -13.86 12.63 -36.49
N PRO A 4 -13.36 11.83 -37.46
CA PRO A 4 -14.22 10.93 -38.23
C PRO A 4 -14.88 9.88 -37.33
N ILE A 5 -16.16 9.60 -37.58
CA ILE A 5 -17.02 8.79 -36.71
C ILE A 5 -16.49 7.36 -36.49
N GLY A 6 -15.79 6.80 -37.49
CA GLY A 6 -15.15 5.49 -37.40
C GLY A 6 -14.04 5.44 -36.33
N ILE A 7 -13.26 6.52 -36.17
CA ILE A 7 -12.21 6.60 -35.16
C ILE A 7 -12.83 6.65 -33.77
N LEU A 8 -13.88 7.46 -33.58
CA LEU A 8 -14.60 7.56 -32.30
C LEU A 8 -15.21 6.22 -31.87
N ARG A 9 -15.78 5.44 -32.80
CA ARG A 9 -16.28 4.08 -32.51
C ARG A 9 -15.17 3.11 -32.12
N CYS A 10 -14.03 3.18 -32.80
CA CYS A 10 -12.87 2.36 -32.48
C CYS A 10 -12.37 2.65 -31.05
N VAL A 11 -12.32 3.93 -30.66
CA VAL A 11 -11.92 4.36 -29.32
C VAL A 11 -12.82 3.77 -28.23
N VAL A 12 -14.15 3.85 -28.39
CA VAL A 12 -15.10 3.30 -27.39
C VAL A 12 -14.95 1.78 -27.24
N SER A 13 -14.72 1.07 -28.35
CA SER A 13 -14.49 -0.38 -28.33
C SER A 13 -13.18 -0.73 -27.60
N ILE A 14 -12.10 -0.02 -27.92
CA ILE A 14 -10.79 -0.19 -27.26
C ILE A 14 -10.90 0.13 -25.76
N GLU A 15 -11.63 1.19 -25.39
CA GLU A 15 -11.88 1.55 -24.00
C GLU A 15 -12.57 0.42 -23.23
N ALA A 16 -13.64 -0.17 -23.79
CA ALA A 16 -14.34 -1.28 -23.14
C ALA A 16 -13.42 -2.49 -22.90
N TRP A 17 -12.52 -2.79 -23.85
CA TRP A 17 -11.51 -3.84 -23.68
C TRP A 17 -10.47 -3.49 -22.62
N ILE A 18 -9.98 -2.25 -22.59
CA ILE A 18 -9.03 -1.79 -21.56
C ILE A 18 -9.66 -1.91 -20.18
N VAL A 19 -10.90 -1.42 -20.00
CA VAL A 19 -11.64 -1.53 -18.73
C VAL A 19 -11.80 -2.99 -18.32
N MET A 20 -12.14 -3.89 -19.25
CA MET A 20 -12.26 -5.32 -18.97
C MET A 20 -10.93 -5.95 -18.54
N ILE A 21 -9.83 -5.66 -19.24
CA ILE A 21 -8.49 -6.18 -18.91
C ILE A 21 -8.06 -5.67 -17.54
N CYS A 22 -8.27 -4.39 -17.24
CA CYS A 22 -8.01 -3.81 -15.92
C CYS A 22 -8.86 -4.46 -14.82
N GLY A 23 -10.13 -4.76 -15.10
CA GLY A 23 -11.01 -5.48 -14.18
C GLY A 23 -10.51 -6.89 -13.87
N ILE A 24 -10.09 -7.65 -14.87
CA ILE A 24 -9.53 -9.00 -14.68
C ILE A 24 -8.21 -8.92 -13.90
N ALA A 25 -7.32 -8.00 -14.25
CA ALA A 25 -6.04 -7.83 -13.56
C ALA A 25 -6.23 -7.47 -12.07
N THR A 26 -7.14 -6.54 -11.77
CA THR A 26 -7.47 -6.16 -10.39
C THR A 26 -8.16 -7.29 -9.62
N PHE A 27 -8.98 -8.11 -10.28
CA PHE A 27 -9.57 -9.30 -9.69
C PHE A 27 -8.52 -10.35 -9.31
N ILE A 28 -7.59 -10.66 -10.22
CA ILE A 28 -6.48 -11.59 -9.96
C ILE A 28 -5.63 -11.06 -8.80
N PHE A 29 -5.30 -9.77 -8.80
CA PHE A 29 -4.58 -9.14 -7.70
C PHE A 29 -5.32 -9.29 -6.37
N THR A 30 -6.64 -9.06 -6.35
CA THR A 30 -7.48 -9.21 -5.16
C THR A 30 -7.46 -10.66 -4.64
N MET A 31 -7.51 -11.65 -5.54
CA MET A 31 -7.37 -13.06 -5.14
C MET A 31 -6.01 -13.36 -4.52
N LEU A 32 -4.92 -12.87 -5.11
CA LEU A 32 -3.57 -13.07 -4.56
C LEU A 32 -3.45 -12.44 -3.16
N MET A 33 -3.98 -11.24 -3.00
CA MET A 33 -4.02 -10.56 -1.70
C MET A 33 -4.83 -11.36 -0.66
N GLN A 34 -5.98 -11.92 -1.06
CA GLN A 34 -6.79 -12.78 -0.18
C GLN A 34 -6.02 -14.03 0.28
N ILE A 35 -5.29 -14.69 -0.63
CA ILE A 35 -4.49 -15.87 -0.30
C ILE A 35 -3.40 -15.49 0.71
N HIS A 36 -2.63 -14.45 0.42
CA HIS A 36 -1.59 -13.97 1.34
C HIS A 36 -2.14 -13.55 2.70
N TYR A 37 -3.30 -12.88 2.70
CA TYR A 37 -3.98 -12.50 3.94
C TYR A 37 -4.43 -13.71 4.76
N SER A 38 -4.99 -14.74 4.10
CA SER A 38 -5.40 -15.97 4.79
C SER A 38 -4.23 -16.74 5.41
N LEU A 39 -3.07 -16.75 4.74
CA LEU A 39 -1.84 -17.35 5.27
C LEU A 39 -1.31 -16.55 6.48
N MET A 40 -1.35 -15.21 6.41
CA MET A 40 -1.00 -14.35 7.54
C MET A 40 -1.93 -14.58 8.75
N LEU A 41 -3.23 -14.75 8.52
CA LEU A 41 -4.20 -15.02 9.58
C LEU A 41 -3.98 -16.37 10.27
N GLN A 42 -3.63 -17.41 9.50
CA GLN A 42 -3.28 -18.71 10.07
C GLN A 42 -1.98 -18.66 10.91
N ALA A 43 -1.09 -17.71 10.62
CA ALA A 43 0.18 -17.55 11.33
C ALA A 43 0.08 -16.67 12.58
N ASN A 44 -0.89 -15.76 12.66
CA ASN A 44 -0.98 -14.75 13.72
C ASN A 44 -2.41 -14.67 14.31
N GLU A 45 -2.60 -15.23 15.50
CA GLU A 45 -3.83 -15.15 16.31
C GLU A 45 -4.04 -13.74 16.92
N GLY A 46 -4.55 -12.77 16.14
CA GLY A 46 -4.85 -11.42 16.64
C GLY A 46 -6.16 -10.86 16.08
N GLU A 47 -7.09 -10.47 16.96
CA GLU A 47 -8.49 -10.19 16.60
C GLU A 47 -8.75 -8.80 16.00
N SER A 48 -8.03 -7.75 16.39
CA SER A 48 -8.43 -6.36 16.06
C SER A 48 -8.04 -5.92 14.64
N TRP A 49 -6.84 -6.26 14.18
CA TRP A 49 -6.35 -5.94 12.83
C TRP A 49 -7.01 -6.80 11.74
N MET A 50 -7.59 -7.93 12.14
CA MET A 50 -8.29 -8.85 11.25
C MET A 50 -9.54 -8.23 10.61
N LEU A 51 -10.22 -7.33 11.34
CA LEU A 51 -11.44 -6.69 10.85
C LEU A 51 -11.16 -5.66 9.75
N PHE A 52 -10.10 -4.86 9.91
CA PHE A 52 -9.72 -3.83 8.95
C PHE A 52 -9.24 -4.44 7.63
N GLY A 53 -8.37 -5.46 7.70
CA GLY A 53 -7.89 -6.17 6.50
C GLY A 53 -9.02 -6.84 5.72
N GLN A 54 -9.98 -7.46 6.42
CA GLN A 54 -11.13 -8.11 5.79
C GLN A 54 -12.08 -7.11 5.13
N GLY A 55 -12.31 -5.95 5.75
CA GLY A 55 -13.10 -4.86 5.16
C GLY A 55 -12.48 -4.34 3.86
N MET A 56 -11.17 -4.09 3.86
CA MET A 56 -10.44 -3.65 2.67
C MET A 56 -10.48 -4.69 1.53
N LEU A 57 -10.27 -5.97 1.84
CA LEU A 57 -10.38 -7.05 0.87
C LEU A 57 -11.77 -7.14 0.25
N THR A 58 -12.81 -7.02 1.07
CA THR A 58 -14.21 -7.05 0.59
C THR A 58 -14.49 -5.88 -0.34
N ALA A 59 -13.98 -4.68 -0.04
CA ALA A 59 -14.08 -3.53 -0.93
C ALA A 59 -13.40 -3.77 -2.29
N PHE A 60 -12.21 -4.38 -2.30
CA PHE A 60 -11.51 -4.74 -3.55
C PHE A 60 -12.28 -5.78 -4.38
N TRP A 61 -12.91 -6.76 -3.73
CA TRP A 61 -13.76 -7.75 -4.40
C TRP A 61 -14.96 -7.10 -5.10
N LEU A 62 -15.66 -6.20 -4.40
CA LEU A 62 -16.80 -5.49 -4.96
C LEU A 62 -16.37 -4.58 -6.12
N PHE A 63 -15.25 -3.86 -5.95
CA PHE A 63 -14.75 -2.93 -6.95
C PHE A 63 -14.27 -3.66 -8.23
N SER A 64 -13.47 -4.71 -8.10
CA SER A 64 -12.99 -5.49 -9.25
C SER A 64 -14.14 -6.17 -10.01
N SER A 65 -15.11 -6.75 -9.30
CA SER A 65 -16.31 -7.34 -9.90
C SER A 65 -17.13 -6.30 -10.66
N TYR A 66 -17.27 -5.10 -10.08
CA TYR A 66 -17.97 -3.99 -10.71
C TYR A 66 -17.30 -3.54 -12.02
N ILE A 67 -15.97 -3.40 -12.03
CA ILE A 67 -15.21 -3.04 -13.25
C ILE A 67 -15.41 -4.09 -14.34
N ILE A 68 -15.36 -5.38 -14.00
CA ILE A 68 -15.58 -6.48 -14.96
C ILE A 68 -16.98 -6.40 -15.56
N ILE A 69 -18.02 -6.26 -14.73
CA ILE A 69 -19.40 -6.15 -15.21
C ILE A 69 -19.55 -4.94 -16.13
N ASN A 70 -18.96 -3.80 -15.75
CA ASN A 70 -18.98 -2.59 -16.57
C ASN A 70 -18.29 -2.80 -17.92
N GLY A 71 -17.10 -3.44 -17.93
CA GLY A 71 -16.38 -3.80 -19.16
C GLY A 71 -17.19 -4.72 -20.09
N VAL A 72 -17.86 -5.74 -19.53
CA VAL A 72 -18.76 -6.63 -20.28
C VAL A 72 -19.91 -5.84 -20.90
N CYS A 73 -20.54 -4.93 -20.15
CA CYS A 73 -21.59 -4.05 -20.70
C CYS A 73 -21.08 -3.20 -21.87
N GLY A 74 -19.85 -2.68 -21.79
CA GLY A 74 -19.21 -1.94 -22.87
C GLY A 74 -18.99 -2.79 -24.14
N ILE A 75 -18.41 -3.99 -23.98
CA ILE A 75 -18.13 -4.91 -25.10
C ILE A 75 -19.43 -5.38 -25.76
N VAL A 76 -20.37 -5.91 -24.98
CA VAL A 76 -21.66 -6.43 -25.50
C VAL A 76 -22.50 -5.30 -26.07
N GLY A 77 -22.53 -4.14 -25.42
CA GLY A 77 -23.22 -2.95 -25.90
C GLY A 77 -22.68 -2.46 -27.25
N GLY A 78 -21.36 -2.45 -27.41
CA GLY A 78 -20.68 -2.07 -28.65
C GLY A 78 -20.85 -3.08 -29.80
N GLN A 79 -20.82 -4.39 -29.50
CA GLN A 79 -20.97 -5.45 -30.50
C GLN A 79 -22.42 -5.65 -30.95
N HIS A 80 -23.35 -5.75 -30.00
CA HIS A 80 -24.76 -6.02 -30.28
C HIS A 80 -25.59 -4.75 -30.50
N LYS A 81 -24.95 -3.58 -30.54
CA LYS A 81 -25.58 -2.28 -30.78
C LYS A 81 -26.75 -2.01 -29.83
N LYS A 82 -26.61 -2.43 -28.56
CA LYS A 82 -27.66 -2.30 -27.53
C LYS A 82 -27.47 -0.98 -26.77
N PRO A 83 -28.30 0.04 -27.00
CA PRO A 83 -28.07 1.39 -26.46
C PRO A 83 -28.20 1.44 -24.93
N CYS A 84 -29.02 0.58 -24.33
CA CYS A 84 -29.15 0.48 -22.88
C CYS A 84 -27.83 0.04 -22.21
N LEU A 85 -27.11 -0.93 -22.80
CA LEU A 85 -25.83 -1.41 -22.27
C LEU A 85 -24.72 -0.37 -22.40
N LEU A 86 -24.72 0.41 -23.49
CA LEU A 86 -23.80 1.53 -23.68
C LEU A 86 -24.06 2.68 -22.69
N LEU A 87 -25.33 2.93 -22.35
CA LEU A 87 -25.68 3.91 -21.32
C LEU A 87 -25.17 3.45 -19.94
N VAL A 88 -25.43 2.20 -19.57
CA VAL A 88 -24.92 1.62 -18.32
C VAL A 88 -23.40 1.68 -18.26
N PHE A 89 -22.72 1.37 -19.36
CA PHE A 89 -21.26 1.47 -19.47
C PHE A 89 -20.74 2.89 -19.19
N ASN A 90 -21.35 3.90 -19.82
CA ASN A 90 -20.95 5.29 -19.63
C ASN A 90 -21.21 5.80 -18.22
N VAL A 91 -22.36 5.45 -17.63
CA VAL A 91 -22.66 5.77 -16.23
C VAL A 91 -21.64 5.08 -15.31
N GLY A 92 -21.28 3.84 -15.61
CA GLY A 92 -20.25 3.12 -14.88
C GLY A 92 -18.88 3.77 -14.96
N ASN A 93 -18.47 4.24 -16.14
CA ASN A 93 -17.20 4.97 -16.30
C ASN A 93 -17.19 6.27 -15.49
N ILE A 94 -18.31 6.99 -15.40
CA ILE A 94 -18.42 8.18 -14.54
C ILE A 94 -18.19 7.80 -13.06
N ILE A 95 -18.83 6.73 -12.59
CA ILE A 95 -18.65 6.25 -11.21
C ILE A 95 -17.20 5.85 -10.93
N ILE A 96 -16.57 5.15 -11.88
CA ILE A 96 -15.15 4.75 -11.78
C ILE A 96 -14.26 6.00 -11.70
N ILE A 97 -14.48 7.01 -12.54
CA ILE A 97 -13.71 8.26 -12.50
C ILE A 97 -13.85 8.94 -11.15
N ILE A 98 -15.08 9.06 -10.61
CA ILE A 98 -15.30 9.66 -9.30
C ILE A 98 -14.50 8.90 -8.22
N ALA A 99 -14.48 7.57 -8.26
CA ALA A 99 -13.68 6.76 -7.35
C ALA A 99 -12.18 7.04 -7.49
N PHE A 100 -11.65 7.15 -8.70
CA PHE A 100 -10.23 7.50 -8.93
C PHE A 100 -9.89 8.93 -8.50
N ILE A 101 -10.80 9.90 -8.65
CA ILE A 101 -10.61 11.26 -8.12
C ILE A 101 -10.53 11.21 -6.59
N ILE A 102 -11.38 10.43 -5.93
CA ILE A 102 -11.33 10.26 -4.47
C ILE A 102 -10.00 9.63 -4.05
N ILE A 103 -9.55 8.56 -4.72
CA ILE A 103 -8.26 7.91 -4.44
C ILE A 103 -7.09 8.89 -4.67
N MET A 104 -7.13 9.68 -5.74
CA MET A 104 -6.13 10.71 -6.04
C MET A 104 -6.04 11.73 -4.91
N VAL A 105 -7.18 12.27 -4.46
CA VAL A 105 -7.21 13.23 -3.34
C VAL A 105 -6.70 12.58 -2.06
N ILE A 106 -7.14 11.35 -1.74
CA ILE A 106 -6.66 10.62 -0.56
C ILE A 106 -5.14 10.41 -0.63
N GLY A 107 -4.59 10.04 -1.79
CA GLY A 107 -3.16 9.81 -1.97
C GLY A 107 -2.32 11.06 -1.69
N TYR A 108 -2.68 12.18 -2.30
CA TYR A 108 -1.97 13.44 -2.05
C TYR A 108 -2.19 13.99 -0.63
N VAL A 109 -3.40 13.84 -0.06
CA VAL A 109 -3.66 14.23 1.33
C VAL A 109 -2.85 13.37 2.29
N LEU A 110 -2.78 12.06 2.06
CA LEU A 110 -1.97 11.14 2.86
C LEU A 110 -0.49 11.52 2.77
N ALA A 111 0.03 11.71 1.56
CA ALA A 111 1.41 12.14 1.33
C ALA A 111 1.75 13.46 2.04
N ASN A 112 0.87 14.46 1.93
CA ASN A 112 1.07 15.75 2.59
C ASN A 112 0.93 15.66 4.12
N ALA A 113 0.05 14.79 4.61
CA ALA A 113 -0.08 14.55 6.04
C ALA A 113 1.18 13.83 6.58
N THR A 114 1.68 12.83 5.87
CA THR A 114 2.88 12.08 6.26
C THR A 114 4.15 12.92 6.14
N SER A 115 4.28 13.76 5.11
CA SER A 115 5.44 14.65 4.94
C SER A 115 5.56 15.68 6.06
N LYS A 116 4.43 16.18 6.59
CA LYS A 116 4.45 17.10 7.74
C LYS A 116 5.05 16.49 8.99
N PHE A 117 4.88 15.18 9.20
CA PHE A 117 5.55 14.48 10.30
C PHE A 117 7.06 14.41 10.11
N ILE A 118 7.56 14.44 8.86
CA ILE A 118 8.99 14.52 8.55
C ILE A 118 9.53 15.92 8.88
N ASP A 119 8.78 16.96 8.50
CA ASP A 119 9.23 18.36 8.63
C ASP A 119 9.11 18.95 10.04
N GLN A 120 8.08 18.58 10.82
CA GLN A 120 7.78 19.22 12.10
C GLN A 120 8.44 18.56 13.32
N ASP A 121 8.59 17.23 13.33
CA ASP A 121 9.08 16.50 14.52
C ASP A 121 10.57 16.13 14.44
N TYR A 122 11.13 15.92 13.25
CA TYR A 122 12.35 15.11 13.13
C TYR A 122 13.69 15.83 13.08
N THR A 123 13.71 17.12 12.74
CA THR A 123 14.95 17.92 12.80
C THR A 123 15.12 18.67 14.12
N GLN A 124 14.08 18.76 14.97
CA GLN A 124 14.11 19.64 16.14
C GLN A 124 13.69 19.01 17.47
N ASN A 125 12.97 17.87 17.53
CA ASN A 125 12.47 17.38 18.81
C ASN A 125 12.24 15.85 18.89
N THR A 126 13.24 15.11 19.38
CA THR A 126 13.13 13.67 19.71
C THR A 126 12.02 13.33 20.71
N THR A 127 11.50 14.32 21.44
CA THR A 127 10.42 14.18 22.44
C THR A 127 9.03 13.92 21.83
N ALA A 128 8.72 14.50 20.67
CA ALA A 128 7.40 14.33 20.04
C ALA A 128 7.15 12.88 19.57
N CYS A 129 8.20 12.23 19.06
CA CYS A 129 8.17 10.83 18.67
C CYS A 129 7.88 9.89 19.85
N LEU A 130 8.46 10.20 21.01
CA LEU A 130 8.31 9.45 22.25
C LEU A 130 6.88 9.58 22.84
N GLU A 131 6.22 10.73 22.65
CA GLU A 131 4.89 11.00 23.20
C GLU A 131 3.73 10.43 22.37
N HIS A 132 3.83 10.39 21.03
CA HIS A 132 2.70 10.06 20.15
C HIS A 132 2.58 8.58 19.71
N ARG A 133 3.58 7.73 19.99
CA ARG A 133 3.63 6.33 19.51
C ARG A 133 3.93 5.33 20.63
N PHE A 134 3.20 5.45 21.74
CA PHE A 134 3.47 4.76 23.01
C PHE A 134 3.75 3.26 22.86
N GLU A 135 2.98 2.51 22.07
CA GLU A 135 3.13 1.04 21.98
C GLU A 135 4.40 0.58 21.23
N LEU A 136 4.67 1.14 20.04
CA LEU A 136 5.86 0.76 19.25
C LEU A 136 7.14 1.29 19.90
N ASN A 137 7.09 2.46 20.52
CA ASN A 137 8.23 3.03 21.22
C ASN A 137 8.53 2.27 22.52
N THR A 138 7.51 1.89 23.29
CA THR A 138 7.69 1.05 24.48
C THR A 138 8.27 -0.31 24.10
N LEU A 139 7.72 -0.93 23.05
CA LEU A 139 8.25 -2.18 22.50
C LEU A 139 9.73 -2.05 22.10
N ASP A 140 10.08 -1.00 21.35
CA ASP A 140 11.45 -0.75 20.89
C ASP A 140 12.42 -0.57 22.06
N TRP A 141 12.00 0.17 23.09
CA TRP A 141 12.81 0.44 24.28
C TRP A 141 13.00 -0.80 25.17
N GLU A 142 11.91 -1.51 25.50
CA GLU A 142 11.97 -2.76 26.27
C GLU A 142 12.78 -3.83 25.54
N SER A 143 12.60 -3.94 24.23
CA SER A 143 13.34 -4.90 23.40
C SER A 143 14.83 -4.60 23.35
N LYS A 144 15.18 -3.31 23.23
CA LYS A 144 16.56 -2.86 23.28
C LYS A 144 17.18 -3.23 24.62
N ASP A 145 16.50 -3.01 25.73
CA ASP A 145 17.06 -3.27 27.06
C ASP A 145 17.19 -4.77 27.33
N LEU A 146 16.24 -5.58 26.86
CA LEU A 146 16.25 -7.03 27.00
C LEU A 146 17.40 -7.71 26.25
N LEU A 147 17.67 -7.35 24.98
CA LEU A 147 18.71 -8.01 24.18
C LEU A 147 20.12 -7.72 24.73
N CYS A 148 20.95 -8.76 24.90
CA CYS A 148 22.27 -8.68 25.55
C CYS A 148 22.17 -8.16 27.00
N SER A 149 21.25 -8.73 27.77
CA SER A 149 21.10 -8.52 29.20
C SER A 149 21.27 -9.83 29.97
N ILE A 150 21.20 -9.78 31.30
CA ILE A 150 21.21 -10.99 32.14
C ILE A 150 20.06 -11.95 31.80
N GLU A 151 18.92 -11.42 31.35
CA GLU A 151 17.72 -12.20 31.02
C GLU A 151 17.74 -12.73 29.57
N CYS A 152 18.51 -12.10 28.70
CA CYS A 152 18.75 -12.58 27.34
C CYS A 152 20.19 -12.31 26.89
N PRO A 153 21.15 -13.17 27.29
CA PRO A 153 22.51 -13.14 26.78
C PRO A 153 22.51 -13.36 25.26
N CYS A 154 23.36 -12.65 24.54
CA CYS A 154 23.33 -12.62 23.08
C CYS A 154 24.64 -13.11 22.46
N TYR A 155 24.56 -13.54 21.20
CA TYR A 155 25.74 -13.85 20.40
C TYR A 155 26.22 -12.59 19.64
N TYR A 156 27.42 -12.11 19.95
CA TYR A 156 27.98 -10.89 19.40
C TYR A 156 29.45 -11.06 18.99
N THR A 157 29.72 -10.94 17.69
CA THR A 157 31.02 -11.26 17.07
C THR A 157 32.02 -10.11 17.05
N GLN A 158 31.75 -8.98 17.72
CA GLN A 158 32.60 -7.78 17.77
C GLN A 158 33.02 -7.17 16.41
N ASN A 159 32.53 -7.71 15.29
CA ASN A 159 32.86 -7.25 13.95
C ASN A 159 32.19 -5.90 13.57
N ASN A 160 31.33 -5.38 14.46
CA ASN A 160 30.56 -4.15 14.26
C ASN A 160 30.86 -3.11 15.35
N ILE A 161 30.11 -2.01 15.33
CA ILE A 161 30.15 -0.94 16.35
C ILE A 161 30.11 -1.57 17.76
N PRO A 162 31.00 -1.17 18.68
CA PRO A 162 31.07 -1.76 20.02
C PRO A 162 29.75 -1.58 20.76
N LEU A 163 29.32 -2.63 21.47
CA LEU A 163 28.14 -2.56 22.32
C LEU A 163 28.30 -1.51 23.42
N PRO A 164 27.19 -0.91 23.88
CA PRO A 164 27.19 -0.12 25.10
C PRO A 164 27.83 -0.89 26.27
N LYS A 165 28.62 -0.20 27.11
CA LYS A 165 29.42 -0.81 28.20
C LYS A 165 28.61 -1.69 29.17
N ASN A 166 27.32 -1.40 29.34
CA ASN A 166 26.42 -2.20 30.19
C ASN A 166 25.97 -3.52 29.52
N LYS A 167 26.06 -3.63 28.19
CA LYS A 167 25.67 -4.80 27.41
C LYS A 167 26.85 -5.72 27.04
N THR A 168 28.08 -5.21 27.07
CA THR A 168 29.29 -5.99 26.77
C THR A 168 29.52 -7.17 27.69
N LEU A 169 28.95 -7.16 28.90
CA LEU A 169 29.04 -8.29 29.86
C LEU A 169 28.22 -9.51 29.42
N TRP A 170 27.21 -9.31 28.58
CA TRP A 170 26.20 -10.31 28.22
C TRP A 170 26.19 -10.63 26.71
N GLY A 171 27.08 -10.00 25.95
CA GLY A 171 27.32 -10.30 24.54
C GLY A 171 28.70 -10.86 24.34
N ASP A 172 28.81 -12.09 23.85
CA ASP A 172 30.07 -12.74 23.52
C ASP A 172 29.99 -13.56 22.23
N ASP A 173 31.15 -13.93 21.69
CA ASP A 173 31.33 -14.70 20.47
C ASP A 173 31.54 -16.21 20.74
N LYS A 174 31.44 -16.64 22.00
CA LYS A 174 31.75 -18.02 22.40
C LYS A 174 30.55 -18.96 22.27
N HIS A 175 29.36 -18.38 22.25
CA HIS A 175 28.09 -19.10 22.28
C HIS A 175 27.23 -18.76 21.06
N PRO A 176 27.51 -19.33 19.87
CA PRO A 176 26.78 -19.07 18.63
C PRO A 176 25.30 -19.48 18.67
N GLU A 177 24.91 -20.32 19.63
CA GLU A 177 23.53 -20.71 19.89
C GLU A 177 22.68 -19.60 20.53
N ARG A 178 23.30 -18.53 21.04
CA ARG A 178 22.59 -17.45 21.72
C ARG A 178 21.85 -16.55 20.73
N PRO A 179 20.74 -15.92 21.15
CA PRO A 179 19.99 -14.96 20.34
C PRO A 179 20.86 -13.87 19.72
N THR A 180 20.61 -13.58 18.44
CA THR A 180 21.17 -12.41 17.74
C THR A 180 20.15 -11.28 17.56
N ARG A 181 18.90 -11.53 17.92
CA ARG A 181 17.76 -10.61 17.85
C ARG A 181 16.81 -10.88 19.01
N VAL A 182 16.04 -9.87 19.41
CA VAL A 182 15.19 -9.94 20.61
C VAL A 182 14.08 -11.00 20.50
N GLN A 183 13.61 -11.30 19.29
CA GLN A 183 12.53 -12.25 19.06
C GLN A 183 12.92 -13.70 19.39
N ASP A 184 14.21 -14.00 19.44
CA ASP A 184 14.73 -15.32 19.82
C ASP A 184 14.94 -15.44 21.34
N CYS A 185 14.75 -14.35 22.11
CA CYS A 185 14.80 -14.39 23.58
C CYS A 185 13.57 -15.12 24.15
N GLU A 186 13.80 -16.08 25.05
CA GLU A 186 12.72 -16.87 25.68
C GLU A 186 11.73 -16.00 26.45
N LEU A 187 12.23 -15.01 27.21
CA LEU A 187 11.37 -14.08 27.96
C LEU A 187 10.47 -13.26 27.02
N PHE A 188 11.00 -12.82 25.88
CA PHE A 188 10.24 -12.11 24.86
C PHE A 188 9.13 -12.99 24.28
N GLN A 189 9.44 -14.25 23.96
CA GLN A 189 8.45 -15.18 23.40
C GLN A 189 7.30 -15.50 24.36
N LYS A 190 7.59 -15.54 25.66
CA LYS A 190 6.63 -15.87 26.74
C LYS A 190 5.74 -14.70 27.16
N THR A 191 6.26 -13.47 27.13
CA THR A 191 5.56 -12.29 27.65
C THR A 191 4.75 -11.57 26.59
N GLN A 192 5.10 -11.71 25.31
CA GLN A 192 4.52 -10.89 24.26
C GLN A 192 3.31 -11.53 23.59
N ASN A 193 2.28 -10.71 23.40
CA ASN A 193 1.08 -11.06 22.64
C ASN A 193 1.37 -11.14 21.13
N THR A 194 0.41 -11.63 20.35
CA THR A 194 0.54 -11.78 18.89
C THR A 194 0.81 -10.45 18.19
N THR A 195 0.18 -9.36 18.64
CA THR A 195 0.34 -8.02 18.06
C THR A 195 1.78 -7.52 18.16
N VAL A 196 2.40 -7.70 19.34
CA VAL A 196 3.80 -7.33 19.55
C VAL A 196 4.74 -8.19 18.71
N LYS A 197 4.48 -9.51 18.61
CA LYS A 197 5.26 -10.41 17.75
C LYS A 197 5.21 -9.95 16.28
N TYR A 198 4.03 -9.59 15.78
CA TYR A 198 3.86 -9.06 14.43
C TYR A 198 4.67 -7.78 14.21
N PHE A 199 4.52 -6.77 15.08
CA PHE A 199 5.25 -5.52 14.94
C PHE A 199 6.76 -5.70 15.05
N SER A 200 7.22 -6.59 15.92
CA SER A 200 8.65 -6.91 16.07
C SER A 200 9.23 -7.55 14.82
N ASN A 201 8.48 -8.47 14.19
CA ASN A 201 8.87 -9.06 12.91
C ASN A 201 8.87 -8.00 11.80
N TYR A 202 7.85 -7.14 11.75
CA TYR A 202 7.77 -6.05 10.78
C TYR A 202 8.94 -5.06 10.92
N ILE A 203 9.28 -4.63 12.14
CA ILE A 203 10.46 -3.78 12.39
C ILE A 203 11.73 -4.54 11.99
N GLY A 204 11.84 -5.83 12.28
CA GLY A 204 12.96 -6.67 11.85
C GLY A 204 13.16 -6.68 10.33
N GLU A 205 12.08 -6.82 9.56
CA GLU A 205 12.12 -6.73 8.10
C GLU A 205 12.53 -5.33 7.60
N ILE A 206 12.05 -4.27 8.26
CA ILE A 206 12.46 -2.89 7.92
C ILE A 206 13.97 -2.72 8.20
N GLN A 207 14.45 -3.15 9.37
CA GLN A 207 15.88 -3.10 9.74
C GLN A 207 16.75 -3.90 8.76
N GLN A 208 16.27 -5.06 8.31
CA GLN A 208 16.94 -5.87 7.31
C GLN A 208 17.06 -5.13 5.97
N ARG A 209 15.95 -4.59 5.46
CA ARG A 209 15.89 -4.01 4.11
C ARG A 209 16.55 -2.65 4.02
N THR A 210 16.43 -1.84 5.08
CA THR A 210 16.80 -0.42 5.03
C THR A 210 18.04 -0.12 5.86
N GLY A 211 18.40 -1.00 6.80
CA GLY A 211 19.54 -0.81 7.68
C GLY A 211 19.33 0.22 8.79
N CYS A 212 18.11 0.74 8.96
CA CYS A 212 17.75 1.59 10.10
C CYS A 212 17.93 0.84 11.43
N THR A 213 18.02 1.60 12.52
CA THR A 213 18.07 1.05 13.88
C THR A 213 17.15 1.83 14.80
N GLY A 214 16.53 1.14 15.76
CA GLY A 214 15.56 1.76 16.68
C GLY A 214 14.32 2.34 15.98
N TRP A 215 13.27 2.61 16.75
CA TRP A 215 12.03 3.16 16.18
C TRP A 215 12.12 4.69 16.06
N CYS A 216 12.23 5.38 17.20
CA CYS A 216 12.31 6.84 17.30
C CYS A 216 13.75 7.35 17.43
N VAL A 217 14.63 6.56 18.03
CA VAL A 217 16.01 6.94 18.33
C VAL A 217 16.93 5.88 17.76
N PRO A 218 17.96 6.25 16.99
CA PRO A 218 18.82 5.26 16.39
C PRO A 218 19.69 4.56 17.43
N TYR A 219 19.96 3.29 17.19
CA TYR A 219 20.83 2.45 18.03
C TYR A 219 22.08 2.02 17.29
N GLN A 220 23.11 1.64 18.06
CA GLN A 220 24.34 1.08 17.52
C GLN A 220 24.18 -0.37 17.02
N MET A 221 23.00 -0.95 17.20
CA MET A 221 22.68 -2.34 16.86
C MET A 221 21.26 -2.51 16.32
N LYS A 222 21.05 -3.52 15.47
CA LYS A 222 19.73 -3.91 14.95
C LYS A 222 19.07 -4.94 15.86
N VAL A 223 18.31 -4.44 16.83
CA VAL A 223 17.67 -5.23 17.89
C VAL A 223 16.70 -6.29 17.35
N PHE A 224 16.00 -5.99 16.25
CA PHE A 224 14.93 -6.83 15.71
C PHE A 224 15.35 -7.67 14.50
N TYR A 225 16.58 -7.56 14.01
CA TYR A 225 17.03 -8.33 12.84
C TYR A 225 18.23 -9.20 13.15
N ASP A 226 19.39 -8.60 13.34
CA ASP A 226 20.64 -9.27 13.66
C ASP A 226 21.64 -8.24 14.19
N ILE A 227 22.03 -8.40 15.45
CA ILE A 227 23.03 -7.58 16.13
C ILE A 227 24.41 -7.63 15.44
N ASN A 228 24.70 -8.70 14.71
CA ASN A 228 25.92 -8.89 13.94
C ASN A 228 25.83 -8.34 12.52
N SER A 229 24.69 -7.77 12.12
CA SER A 229 24.56 -7.08 10.84
C SER A 229 25.10 -5.63 10.95
N PRO A 230 25.90 -5.17 9.97
CA PRO A 230 26.48 -3.82 10.02
C PRO A 230 25.39 -2.74 9.96
N VAL A 231 25.57 -1.72 10.79
CA VAL A 231 24.75 -0.48 10.79
C VAL A 231 25.44 0.54 9.90
N LYS A 232 24.91 0.72 8.68
CA LYS A 232 25.52 1.59 7.66
C LYS A 232 25.29 3.08 7.94
N ASN A 233 24.15 3.43 8.55
CA ASN A 233 23.80 4.81 8.91
C ASN A 233 23.33 4.84 10.36
N GLN A 234 24.14 5.40 11.25
CA GLN A 234 23.88 5.46 12.69
C GLN A 234 22.89 6.56 13.07
N GLU A 235 22.48 7.42 12.13
CA GLU A 235 21.50 8.47 12.36
C GLU A 235 20.11 8.09 11.83
N LEU A 236 20.00 6.97 11.10
CA LEU A 236 18.77 6.52 10.47
C LEU A 236 17.96 5.62 11.42
N TYR A 237 16.84 6.15 11.91
CA TYR A 237 15.87 5.39 12.71
C TYR A 237 14.68 4.93 11.85
N CYS A 238 14.04 3.83 12.26
CA CYS A 238 13.12 3.10 11.40
C CYS A 238 11.79 3.81 11.16
N GLN A 239 11.32 4.64 12.09
CA GLN A 239 10.09 5.39 11.87
C GLN A 239 10.22 6.40 10.71
N TYR A 240 11.36 7.08 10.56
CA TYR A 240 11.60 7.98 9.42
C TYR A 240 11.45 7.21 8.11
N VAL A 241 12.12 6.07 7.99
CA VAL A 241 12.06 5.23 6.80
C VAL A 241 10.62 4.80 6.50
N VAL A 242 9.84 4.44 7.52
CA VAL A 242 8.43 4.07 7.34
C VAL A 242 7.61 5.26 6.87
N ILE A 243 7.75 6.44 7.47
CA ILE A 243 6.99 7.63 7.10
C ILE A 243 7.38 8.13 5.71
N GLU A 244 8.67 8.12 5.38
CA GLU A 244 9.18 8.45 4.04
C GLU A 244 8.60 7.50 3.01
N LYS A 245 8.61 6.18 3.27
CA LYS A 245 7.99 5.19 2.39
C LYS A 245 6.48 5.38 2.25
N LEU A 246 5.77 5.68 3.34
CA LEU A 246 4.33 5.99 3.27
C LEU A 246 4.05 7.25 2.45
N THR A 247 4.92 8.25 2.57
CA THR A 247 4.84 9.49 1.78
C THR A 247 5.04 9.20 0.30
N GLU A 248 6.11 8.49 -0.05
CA GLU A 248 6.39 8.07 -1.44
C GLU A 248 5.24 7.23 -2.01
N MET A 249 4.71 6.27 -1.23
CA MET A 249 3.59 5.44 -1.65
C MET A 249 2.31 6.25 -1.83
N GLY A 250 2.03 7.21 -0.95
CA GLY A 250 0.89 8.12 -1.07
C GLY A 250 0.97 8.98 -2.32
N GLN A 251 2.15 9.54 -2.61
CA GLN A 251 2.42 10.31 -3.83
C GLN A 251 2.26 9.45 -5.07
N LEU A 252 2.90 8.28 -5.11
CA LEU A 252 2.81 7.35 -6.23
C LEU A 252 1.36 6.92 -6.50
N MET A 253 0.59 6.62 -5.45
CA MET A 253 -0.83 6.30 -5.56
C MET A 253 -1.63 7.49 -6.15
N GLY A 254 -1.34 8.70 -5.69
CA GLY A 254 -1.92 9.94 -6.22
C GLY A 254 -1.60 10.16 -7.71
N ASP A 255 -0.33 9.99 -8.10
CA ASP A 255 0.15 10.15 -9.47
C ASP A 255 -0.49 9.15 -10.43
N ILE A 256 -0.55 7.86 -10.03
CA ILE A 256 -1.19 6.81 -10.82
C ILE A 256 -2.69 7.12 -10.98
N ALA A 257 -3.38 7.48 -9.89
CA ALA A 257 -4.80 7.80 -9.94
C ALA A 257 -5.08 9.05 -10.80
N ALA A 258 -4.21 10.06 -10.75
CA ALA A 258 -4.30 11.25 -11.60
C ALA A 258 -4.13 10.90 -13.09
N GLY A 259 -3.14 10.07 -13.42
CA GLY A 259 -2.91 9.58 -14.78
C GLY A 259 -4.10 8.81 -15.33
N VAL A 260 -4.66 7.87 -14.55
CA VAL A 260 -5.86 7.11 -14.94
C VAL A 260 -7.07 8.04 -15.12
N THR A 261 -7.27 8.97 -14.19
CA THR A 261 -8.36 9.96 -14.27
C THR A 261 -8.27 10.81 -15.54
N ALA A 262 -7.07 11.29 -15.89
CA ALA A 262 -6.86 12.10 -17.08
C ALA A 262 -7.19 11.34 -18.37
N VAL A 263 -6.75 10.07 -18.46
CA VAL A 263 -7.07 9.20 -19.60
C VAL A 263 -8.57 8.95 -19.69
N MET A 264 -9.23 8.60 -18.57
CA MET A 264 -10.68 8.35 -18.58
C MET A 264 -11.50 9.61 -18.89
N LEU A 265 -11.10 10.79 -18.41
CA LEU A 265 -11.76 12.05 -18.77
C LEU A 265 -11.66 12.32 -20.26
N LEU A 266 -10.49 12.10 -20.87
CA LEU A 266 -10.32 12.24 -22.31
C LEU A 266 -11.24 11.29 -23.08
N LEU A 267 -11.38 10.04 -22.61
CA LEU A 267 -12.28 9.05 -23.21
C LEU A 267 -13.76 9.48 -23.09
N ILE A 268 -14.19 9.98 -21.94
CA ILE A 268 -15.54 10.53 -21.78
C ILE A 268 -15.78 11.70 -22.73
N ILE A 269 -14.81 12.62 -22.85
CA ILE A 269 -14.93 13.76 -23.79
C ILE A 269 -15.12 13.24 -25.21
N LEU A 270 -14.35 12.24 -25.64
CA LEU A 270 -14.50 11.62 -26.96
C LEU A 270 -15.86 10.96 -27.13
N THR A 271 -16.36 10.26 -26.12
CA THR A 271 -17.70 9.65 -26.14
C THR A 271 -18.81 10.70 -26.20
N CYS A 272 -18.68 11.81 -25.47
CA CYS A 272 -19.58 12.96 -25.59
C CYS A 272 -19.50 13.58 -27.00
N CYS A 273 -18.31 13.75 -27.57
CA CYS A 273 -18.14 14.24 -28.94
C CYS A 273 -18.83 13.34 -29.97
N LEU A 274 -18.80 12.01 -29.78
CA LEU A 274 -19.54 11.07 -30.61
C LEU A 274 -21.06 11.28 -30.50
N CYS A 275 -21.56 11.47 -29.28
CA CYS A 275 -22.99 11.72 -29.04
C CYS A 275 -23.48 13.03 -29.68
N PHE A 276 -22.65 14.09 -29.65
CA PHE A 276 -23.01 15.40 -30.19
C PHE A 276 -22.53 15.63 -31.64
N HIS A 277 -21.99 14.61 -32.30
CA HIS A 277 -21.51 14.73 -33.67
C HIS A 277 -22.64 15.19 -34.62
N PRO A 278 -22.42 16.13 -35.55
CA PRO A 278 -23.47 16.72 -36.38
C PRO A 278 -24.22 15.70 -37.26
N VAL A 279 -23.58 14.58 -37.60
CA VAL A 279 -24.22 13.44 -38.31
C VAL A 279 -25.36 12.81 -37.48
N ASN A 280 -25.33 12.96 -36.16
CA ASN A 280 -26.30 12.39 -35.22
C ASN A 280 -27.38 13.41 -34.79
N LYS A 281 -27.43 14.60 -35.40
CA LYS A 281 -28.26 15.74 -34.93
C LYS A 281 -29.76 15.42 -34.85
N ASN A 282 -30.26 14.56 -35.75
CA ASN A 282 -31.69 14.22 -35.86
C ASN A 282 -32.07 12.88 -35.21
N GLN A 283 -31.17 12.27 -34.43
CA GLN A 283 -31.42 10.99 -33.79
C GLN A 283 -31.75 11.16 -32.30
N ASP A 284 -32.55 10.27 -31.71
CA ASP A 284 -32.74 10.25 -30.25
C ASP A 284 -31.41 10.05 -29.53
N VAL A 285 -31.27 10.59 -28.31
CA VAL A 285 -30.05 10.47 -27.47
C VAL A 285 -29.56 9.01 -27.38
N TYR A 286 -30.50 8.06 -27.29
CA TYR A 286 -30.23 6.62 -27.33
C TYR A 286 -29.64 6.12 -28.65
N LYS A 287 -30.09 6.64 -29.79
CA LYS A 287 -29.55 6.34 -31.13
C LYS A 287 -28.23 7.09 -31.39
N LYS A 288 -28.01 8.26 -30.78
CA LYS A 288 -26.73 8.99 -30.88
C LYS A 288 -25.57 8.24 -30.23
N MET A 289 -25.83 7.57 -29.09
CA MET A 289 -24.83 6.74 -28.39
C MET A 289 -24.50 5.45 -29.15
N ALA A 290 -25.47 4.93 -29.91
CA ALA A 290 -25.34 3.71 -30.70
C ALA A 290 -25.47 4.00 -32.20
N HIS A 291 -24.90 5.10 -32.70
CA HIS A 291 -25.03 5.43 -34.12
C HIS A 291 -24.30 4.36 -34.92
N TYR A 292 -25.04 3.49 -35.60
CA TYR A 292 -24.54 2.55 -36.59
C TYR A 292 -25.34 2.78 -37.86
N GLU A 293 -24.63 3.09 -38.96
CA GLU A 293 -25.22 3.02 -40.29
C GLU A 293 -25.54 1.54 -40.55
N ASN A 294 -26.74 1.28 -41.09
CA ASN A 294 -27.09 -0.04 -41.61
C ASN A 294 -26.30 -0.32 -42.88
#